data_AF-A0A1R3KXJ4-F1
#
_entry.id   AF-A0A1R3KXJ4-F1
#
_cell.length_a   1.000
_cell.length_b   1.000
_cell.length_c   1.000
_cell.angle_alpha   90.00
_cell.angle_beta   90.00
_cell.angle_gamma   90.00
#
_symmetry.space_group_name_H-M   'P 1'
#
loop_
_entity.id
_entity.type
_entity.pdbx_description
1 polymer ?
#
loop_
_entity_poly.entity_id
_entity_poly.type
_entity_poly.pdbx_seq_one_letter_code
_entity_poly.pdbx_strand_id
1 'polypeptide(L)'
;MVLMACDLFGGDLKEAIKPALAIEFFHNFTLIHDDIMDEAPLRRNKPTIHTLHGINTGILSGDGLMLKAYKFFEDLEPEIFKACVRIFTHTGLLLCEGQQYDINFETQEDVTFDDYIRMITYKTGVLSASSFEIGALIAKANFKDAKAIFNFGKHIGIAFQIMDDYLDVFGDQAQFGKKHAGDIYENKRPFFI
;
A
#
# COMPACT_ATOMS: atom_id res chain seq x y z
N MET A 1 -0.61 10.58 -5.11
CA MET A 1 -0.26 11.21 -3.82
C MET A 1 1.09 11.92 -3.87
N VAL A 2 2.18 11.25 -4.25
CA VAL A 2 3.53 11.87 -4.38
C VAL A 2 3.51 13.17 -5.19
N LEU A 3 2.95 13.15 -6.40
CA LEU A 3 2.87 14.34 -7.26
C LEU A 3 2.05 15.46 -6.63
N MET A 4 0.92 15.13 -5.99
CA MET A 4 0.06 16.14 -5.34
C MET A 4 0.76 16.81 -4.16
N ALA A 5 1.51 16.05 -3.37
CA ALA A 5 2.29 16.61 -2.27
C ALA A 5 3.42 17.51 -2.78
N CYS A 6 4.11 17.08 -3.84
CA CYS A 6 5.16 17.88 -4.46
C CYS A 6 4.61 19.23 -4.95
N ASP A 7 3.49 19.20 -5.69
CA ASP A 7 2.82 20.40 -6.20
C ASP A 7 2.34 21.33 -5.07
N LEU A 8 1.73 20.76 -4.03
CA LEU A 8 1.23 21.50 -2.86
C LEU A 8 2.32 22.34 -2.18
N PHE A 9 3.57 21.85 -2.16
CA PHE A 9 4.71 22.53 -1.55
C PHE A 9 5.59 23.27 -2.57
N GLY A 10 5.15 23.37 -3.84
CA GLY A 10 5.83 24.16 -4.88
C GLY A 10 7.07 23.50 -5.48
N GLY A 11 7.20 22.17 -5.40
CA GLY A 11 8.29 21.43 -6.02
C GLY A 11 8.10 21.23 -7.53
N ASP A 12 9.18 20.85 -8.24
CA ASP A 12 9.09 20.47 -9.65
C ASP A 12 8.51 19.06 -9.78
N LEU A 13 7.32 18.96 -10.38
CA LEU A 13 6.67 17.67 -10.65
C LEU A 13 7.55 16.71 -11.45
N LYS A 14 8.45 17.21 -12.33
CA LYS A 14 9.34 16.36 -13.11
C LYS A 14 10.28 15.54 -12.23
N GLU A 15 10.76 16.12 -11.13
CA GLU A 15 11.60 15.42 -10.14
C GLU A 15 10.81 14.36 -9.36
N ALA A 16 9.49 14.56 -9.22
CA ALA A 16 8.60 13.65 -8.48
C ALA A 16 8.00 12.52 -9.31
N ILE A 17 8.09 12.54 -10.65
CA ILE A 17 7.52 11.48 -11.52
C ILE A 17 8.14 10.12 -11.23
N LYS A 18 9.47 10.01 -11.22
CA LYS A 18 10.12 8.71 -10.98
C LYS A 18 9.86 8.20 -9.56
N PRO A 19 9.98 9.01 -8.48
CA PRO A 19 9.55 8.61 -7.14
C PRO A 19 8.07 8.19 -7.05
N ALA A 20 7.17 8.82 -7.80
CA ALA A 20 5.77 8.39 -7.89
C ALA A 20 5.64 7.00 -8.55
N LEU A 21 6.39 6.75 -9.63
CA LEU A 21 6.47 5.42 -10.25
C LEU A 21 7.07 4.38 -9.31
N ALA A 22 8.05 4.75 -8.48
CA ALA A 22 8.62 3.86 -7.48
C ALA A 22 7.56 3.33 -6.53
N ILE A 23 6.72 4.22 -5.99
CA ILE A 23 5.60 3.87 -5.13
C ILE A 23 4.58 2.98 -5.84
N GLU A 24 4.23 3.29 -7.09
CA GLU A 24 3.25 2.50 -7.85
C GLU A 24 3.76 1.09 -8.17
N PHE A 25 5.04 0.96 -8.58
CA PHE A 25 5.66 -0.34 -8.84
C PHE A 25 5.75 -1.18 -7.58
N PHE A 26 6.10 -0.53 -6.46
CA PHE A 26 6.13 -1.15 -5.16
C PHE A 26 4.75 -1.60 -4.70
N HIS A 27 3.71 -0.79 -4.89
CA HIS A 27 2.34 -1.20 -4.61
C HIS A 27 1.92 -2.42 -5.46
N ASN A 28 2.23 -2.43 -6.76
CA ASN A 28 1.92 -3.59 -7.60
C ASN A 28 2.73 -4.83 -7.21
N PHE A 29 3.96 -4.66 -6.73
CA PHE A 29 4.72 -5.74 -6.09
C PHE A 29 3.92 -6.35 -4.92
N THR A 30 3.45 -5.52 -3.98
CA THR A 30 2.71 -6.02 -2.82
C THR A 30 1.44 -6.74 -3.26
N LEU A 31 0.71 -6.21 -4.24
CA LEU A 31 -0.51 -6.85 -4.75
C LEU A 31 -0.26 -8.23 -5.37
N ILE A 32 0.82 -8.40 -6.15
CA ILE A 32 1.14 -9.69 -6.77
C ILE A 32 1.47 -10.74 -5.71
N HIS A 33 2.25 -10.36 -4.70
CA HIS A 33 2.61 -11.29 -3.62
C HIS A 33 1.41 -11.56 -2.71
N ASP A 34 0.61 -10.55 -2.37
CA ASP A 34 -0.66 -10.67 -1.63
C ASP A 34 -1.62 -11.62 -2.34
N ASP A 35 -1.82 -11.50 -3.67
CA ASP A 35 -2.64 -12.43 -4.45
C ASP A 35 -2.16 -13.89 -4.31
N ILE A 36 -0.86 -14.13 -4.21
CA ILE A 36 -0.30 -15.48 -4.05
C ILE A 36 -0.56 -16.00 -2.64
N MET A 37 -0.35 -15.16 -1.62
CA MET A 37 -0.53 -15.51 -0.21
C MET A 37 -2.00 -15.83 0.10
N ASP A 38 -2.91 -15.05 -0.49
CA ASP A 38 -4.36 -15.18 -0.30
C ASP A 38 -5.00 -16.21 -1.27
N GLU A 39 -4.20 -16.89 -2.11
CA GLU A 39 -4.67 -17.80 -3.17
C GLU A 39 -5.74 -17.19 -4.09
N ALA A 40 -5.70 -15.87 -4.30
CA ALA A 40 -6.74 -15.12 -4.99
C ALA A 40 -6.77 -15.41 -6.50
N PRO A 41 -7.86 -15.99 -7.06
CA PRO A 41 -7.88 -16.33 -8.49
C PRO A 41 -8.06 -15.11 -9.41
N LEU A 42 -8.64 -14.02 -8.88
CA LEU A 42 -9.02 -12.84 -9.64
C LEU A 42 -8.61 -11.54 -8.91
N ARG A 43 -8.12 -10.57 -9.67
CA ARG A 43 -7.97 -9.17 -9.24
C ARG A 43 -8.60 -8.26 -10.28
N ARG A 44 -9.51 -7.38 -9.83
CA ARG A 44 -10.28 -6.47 -10.72
C ARG A 44 -10.96 -7.21 -11.88
N ASN A 45 -11.61 -8.34 -11.58
CA ASN A 45 -12.28 -9.23 -12.54
C ASN A 45 -11.39 -9.80 -13.66
N LYS A 46 -10.08 -9.84 -13.44
CA LYS A 46 -9.12 -10.49 -14.33
C LYS A 46 -8.33 -11.54 -13.56
N PRO A 47 -7.92 -12.66 -14.20
CA PRO A 47 -7.05 -13.63 -13.58
C PRO A 47 -5.77 -13.02 -13.01
N THR A 48 -5.39 -13.43 -11.80
CA THR A 48 -4.12 -13.01 -11.17
C THR A 48 -2.92 -13.60 -11.90
N ILE A 49 -1.74 -13.01 -11.69
CA ILE A 49 -0.51 -13.45 -12.36
C ILE A 49 -0.20 -14.92 -12.05
N HIS A 50 -0.36 -15.34 -10.79
CA HIS A 50 -0.10 -16.73 -10.41
C HIS A 50 -1.14 -17.70 -10.98
N THR A 51 -2.38 -17.25 -11.20
CA THR A 51 -3.42 -18.06 -11.86
C THR A 51 -3.10 -18.28 -13.34
N LEU A 52 -2.58 -17.25 -14.03
CA LEU A 52 -2.26 -17.34 -15.46
C LEU A 52 -0.92 -18.04 -15.75
N HIS A 53 0.07 -17.82 -14.89
CA HIS A 53 1.46 -18.14 -15.20
C HIS A 53 2.15 -18.97 -14.10
N GLY A 54 1.42 -19.36 -13.05
CA GLY A 54 1.93 -20.13 -11.93
C GLY A 54 2.62 -19.29 -10.85
N ILE A 55 2.73 -19.87 -9.66
CA ILE A 55 3.29 -19.24 -8.45
C ILE A 55 4.71 -18.72 -8.68
N ASN A 56 5.58 -19.52 -9.31
CA ASN A 56 6.98 -19.13 -9.56
C ASN A 56 7.10 -17.84 -10.39
N THR A 57 6.25 -17.68 -11.42
CA THR A 57 6.23 -16.45 -12.21
C THR A 57 5.67 -15.28 -11.42
N GLY A 58 4.67 -15.52 -10.57
CA GLY A 58 4.14 -14.51 -9.66
C GLY A 58 5.21 -13.96 -8.70
N ILE A 59 5.93 -14.85 -8.01
CA ILE A 59 7.01 -14.48 -7.08
C ILE A 59 8.07 -13.63 -7.79
N LEU A 60 8.64 -14.14 -8.89
CA LEU A 60 9.69 -13.45 -9.66
C LEU A 60 9.22 -12.13 -10.27
N SER A 61 7.94 -12.03 -10.66
CA SER A 61 7.37 -10.79 -11.16
C SER A 61 7.32 -9.72 -10.08
N GLY A 62 6.88 -10.09 -8.86
CA GLY A 62 6.92 -9.21 -7.71
C GLY A 62 8.35 -8.74 -7.39
N ASP A 63 9.31 -9.66 -7.29
CA ASP A 63 10.71 -9.31 -7.00
C ASP A 63 11.28 -8.34 -8.05
N GLY A 64 10.96 -8.57 -9.33
CA GLY A 64 11.34 -7.69 -10.41
C GLY A 64 10.73 -6.28 -10.30
N LEU A 65 9.46 -6.17 -9.86
CA LEU A 65 8.82 -4.88 -9.62
C LEU A 65 9.45 -4.14 -8.43
N MET A 66 9.77 -4.84 -7.34
CA MET A 66 10.50 -4.27 -6.20
C MET A 66 11.85 -3.67 -6.65
N LEU A 67 12.65 -4.42 -7.41
CA LEU A 67 13.93 -3.94 -7.92
C LEU A 67 13.76 -2.73 -8.84
N LYS A 68 12.74 -2.73 -9.71
CA LYS A 68 12.41 -1.57 -10.54
C LYS A 68 11.99 -0.34 -9.72
N ALA A 69 11.28 -0.54 -8.61
CA ALA A 69 10.91 0.56 -7.71
C ALA A 69 12.16 1.28 -7.18
N TYR A 70 13.19 0.54 -6.74
CA TYR A 70 14.47 1.15 -6.33
C TYR A 70 15.15 1.94 -7.46
N LYS A 71 15.14 1.40 -8.69
CA LYS A 71 15.76 2.08 -9.84
C LYS A 71 15.16 3.45 -10.10
N PHE A 72 13.89 3.66 -9.83
CA PHE A 72 13.24 4.95 -10.03
C PHE A 72 13.71 6.05 -9.06
N PHE A 73 14.42 5.70 -7.98
CA PHE A 73 15.04 6.69 -7.11
C PHE A 73 16.45 7.10 -7.57
N GLU A 74 17.11 6.34 -8.46
CA GLU A 74 18.54 6.50 -8.79
C GLU A 74 18.91 7.88 -9.38
N ASP A 75 17.97 8.59 -10.00
CA ASP A 75 18.21 9.91 -10.60
C ASP A 75 18.07 11.08 -9.62
N LEU A 76 17.71 10.81 -8.36
CA LEU A 76 17.60 11.85 -7.34
C LEU A 76 18.99 12.29 -6.86
N GLU A 77 19.10 13.57 -6.48
CA GLU A 77 20.29 14.08 -5.81
C GLU A 77 20.63 13.25 -4.55
N PRO A 78 21.91 13.02 -4.22
CA PRO A 78 22.34 12.03 -3.23
C PRO A 78 21.64 12.14 -1.85
N GLU A 79 21.44 13.35 -1.33
CA GLU A 79 20.76 13.58 -0.06
C GLU A 79 19.27 13.24 -0.12
N ILE A 80 18.60 13.61 -1.21
CA ILE A 80 17.17 13.34 -1.43
C ILE A 80 16.96 11.85 -1.71
N PHE A 81 17.84 11.23 -2.50
CA PHE A 81 17.87 9.78 -2.72
C PHE A 81 17.93 9.02 -1.40
N LYS A 82 18.92 9.34 -0.55
CA LYS A 82 19.08 8.68 0.75
C LYS A 82 17.86 8.84 1.65
N ALA A 83 17.26 10.03 1.68
CA ALA A 83 16.08 10.29 2.48
C ALA A 83 14.84 9.56 1.94
N CYS A 84 14.59 9.58 0.62
CA CYS A 84 13.50 8.85 -0.02
C CYS A 84 13.62 7.35 0.21
N VAL A 85 14.81 6.78 -0.01
CA VAL A 85 15.05 5.35 0.17
C VAL A 85 14.85 4.93 1.63
N ARG A 86 15.24 5.76 2.61
CA ARG A 86 14.97 5.49 4.03
C ARG A 86 13.47 5.42 4.34
N ILE A 87 12.69 6.36 3.83
CA ILE A 87 11.22 6.36 3.98
C ILE A 87 10.64 5.12 3.30
N PHE A 88 11.08 4.84 2.07
CA PHE A 88 10.60 3.73 1.26
C PHE A 88 10.87 2.36 1.91
N THR A 89 12.10 2.11 2.36
CA THR A 89 12.46 0.83 3.00
C THR A 89 11.78 0.65 4.34
N HIS A 90 11.66 1.71 5.14
CA HIS A 90 10.92 1.65 6.41
C HIS A 90 9.43 1.35 6.16
N THR A 91 8.83 2.00 5.17
CA THR A 91 7.44 1.71 4.75
C THR A 91 7.29 0.25 4.34
N GLY A 92 8.24 -0.29 3.57
CA GLY A 92 8.20 -1.69 3.13
C GLY A 92 8.28 -2.69 4.28
N LEU A 93 9.10 -2.42 5.30
CA LEU A 93 9.14 -3.26 6.50
C LEU A 93 7.80 -3.25 7.25
N LEU A 94 7.21 -2.07 7.45
CA LEU A 94 5.90 -1.93 8.09
C LEU A 94 4.80 -2.64 7.30
N LEU A 95 4.82 -2.58 5.96
CA LEU A 95 3.87 -3.31 5.12
C LEU A 95 4.01 -4.83 5.27
N CYS A 96 5.22 -5.35 5.33
CA CYS A 96 5.44 -6.78 5.60
C CYS A 96 4.89 -7.18 6.98
N GLU A 97 5.11 -6.35 8.01
CA GLU A 97 4.52 -6.56 9.34
C GLU A 97 2.99 -6.52 9.29
N GLY A 98 2.41 -5.55 8.57
CA GLY A 98 0.98 -5.43 8.33
C GLY A 98 0.37 -6.66 7.67
N GLN A 99 1.02 -7.16 6.61
CA GLN A 99 0.60 -8.40 5.95
C GLN A 99 0.67 -9.61 6.89
N GLN A 100 1.73 -9.71 7.68
CA GLN A 100 1.86 -10.82 8.62
C GLN A 100 0.80 -10.76 9.72
N TYR A 101 0.42 -9.56 10.19
CA TYR A 101 -0.71 -9.41 11.11
C TYR A 101 -2.01 -9.92 10.49
N ASP A 102 -2.29 -9.56 9.24
CA ASP A 102 -3.49 -10.00 8.52
C ASP A 102 -3.58 -11.54 8.44
N ILE A 103 -2.49 -12.19 8.00
CA ILE A 103 -2.39 -13.66 7.95
C ILE A 103 -2.57 -14.30 9.34
N ASN A 104 -1.98 -13.70 10.39
CA ASN A 104 -2.13 -14.23 11.75
C ASN A 104 -3.59 -14.16 12.23
N PHE A 105 -4.31 -13.10 11.86
CA PHE A 105 -5.70 -12.87 12.29
C PHE A 105 -6.70 -13.89 11.73
N GLU A 106 -6.36 -14.58 10.64
CA GLU A 106 -7.15 -15.69 10.11
C GLU A 106 -7.32 -16.84 11.12
N THR A 107 -6.32 -17.04 12.00
CA THR A 107 -6.31 -18.14 12.98
C THR A 107 -6.38 -17.69 14.44
N GLN A 108 -6.22 -16.39 14.71
CA GLN A 108 -6.23 -15.84 16.07
C GLN A 108 -7.66 -15.57 16.54
N GLU A 109 -8.08 -16.15 17.68
CA GLU A 109 -9.45 -16.02 18.19
C GLU A 109 -9.79 -14.63 18.76
N ASP A 110 -8.84 -13.96 19.41
CA ASP A 110 -9.04 -12.67 20.07
C ASP A 110 -8.27 -11.55 19.35
N VAL A 111 -8.87 -10.97 18.30
CA VAL A 111 -8.34 -9.78 17.62
C VAL A 111 -9.06 -8.55 18.15
N THR A 112 -8.31 -7.62 18.77
CA THR A 112 -8.90 -6.40 19.31
C THR A 112 -9.05 -5.31 18.25
N PHE A 113 -9.87 -4.30 18.52
CA PHE A 113 -9.95 -3.11 17.67
C PHE A 113 -8.60 -2.43 17.45
N ASP A 114 -7.78 -2.34 18.50
CA ASP A 114 -6.46 -1.71 18.41
C ASP A 114 -5.49 -2.54 17.54
N ASP A 115 -5.63 -3.86 17.55
CA ASP A 115 -4.85 -4.76 16.69
C ASP A 115 -5.27 -4.63 15.22
N TYR A 116 -6.59 -4.56 14.95
CA TYR A 116 -7.12 -4.27 13.62
C TYR A 116 -6.64 -2.91 13.10
N ILE A 117 -6.77 -1.84 13.89
CA ILE A 117 -6.31 -0.50 13.52
C ILE A 117 -4.80 -0.50 13.23
N ARG A 118 -3.99 -1.21 14.03
CA ARG A 118 -2.55 -1.36 13.77
C ARG A 118 -2.30 -2.07 12.45
N MET A 119 -2.97 -3.18 12.19
CA MET A 119 -2.86 -3.96 10.96
C MET A 119 -3.18 -3.09 9.74
N ILE A 120 -4.35 -2.44 9.67
CA ILE A 120 -4.71 -1.63 8.49
C ILE A 120 -3.84 -0.38 8.35
N THR A 121 -3.34 0.17 9.47
CA THR A 121 -2.37 1.26 9.42
C THR A 121 -1.11 0.80 8.69
N TYR A 122 -0.62 -0.40 9.00
CA TYR A 122 0.60 -0.95 8.43
C TYR A 122 0.41 -1.52 7.01
N LYS A 123 -0.69 -2.23 6.75
CA LYS A 123 -1.00 -2.86 5.46
C LYS A 123 -1.40 -1.82 4.39
N THR A 124 -2.06 -0.72 4.79
CA THR A 124 -2.62 0.26 3.83
C THR A 124 -2.22 1.70 4.13
N GLY A 125 -2.31 2.11 5.41
CA GLY A 125 -2.11 3.50 5.83
C GLY A 125 -0.72 4.09 5.56
N VAL A 126 0.33 3.35 5.91
CA VAL A 126 1.72 3.84 5.84
C VAL A 126 2.19 4.10 4.42
N LEU A 127 1.71 3.36 3.42
CA LEU A 127 2.07 3.60 2.02
C LEU A 127 1.48 4.92 1.51
N SER A 128 0.24 5.23 1.91
CA SER A 128 -0.37 6.52 1.62
C SER A 128 0.41 7.65 2.31
N ALA A 129 0.75 7.48 3.58
CA ALA A 129 1.53 8.45 4.36
C ALA A 129 2.90 8.74 3.74
N SER A 130 3.66 7.70 3.41
CA SER A 130 4.99 7.81 2.82
C SER A 130 4.95 8.40 1.41
N SER A 131 3.90 8.13 0.64
CA SER A 131 3.69 8.78 -0.66
C SER A 131 3.61 10.30 -0.53
N PHE A 132 2.85 10.81 0.45
CA PHE A 132 2.79 12.24 0.70
C PHE A 132 4.12 12.80 1.24
N GLU A 133 4.78 12.07 2.14
CA GLU A 133 6.06 12.47 2.72
C GLU A 133 7.17 12.58 1.67
N ILE A 134 7.26 11.60 0.76
CA ILE A 134 8.25 11.62 -0.34
C ILE A 134 8.03 12.83 -1.25
N GLY A 135 6.78 13.14 -1.61
CA GLY A 135 6.50 14.32 -2.43
C GLY A 135 6.84 15.63 -1.72
N ALA A 136 6.56 15.74 -0.42
CA ALA A 136 6.94 16.89 0.40
C ALA A 136 8.47 17.03 0.54
N LEU A 137 9.18 15.91 0.69
CA LEU A 137 10.65 15.86 0.76
C LEU A 137 11.29 16.35 -0.54
N ILE A 138 10.78 15.91 -1.69
CA ILE A 138 11.26 16.36 -3.01
C ILE A 138 11.04 17.86 -3.19
N ALA A 139 9.87 18.37 -2.77
CA ALA A 139 9.59 19.80 -2.75
C ALA A 139 10.33 20.59 -1.66
N LYS A 140 11.18 19.93 -0.85
CA LYS A 140 11.94 20.55 0.25
C LYS A 140 11.04 21.26 1.27
N ALA A 141 9.86 20.71 1.50
CA ALA A 141 8.95 21.21 2.53
C ALA A 141 9.63 21.20 3.91
N ASN A 142 9.24 22.13 4.77
CA ASN A 142 9.75 22.14 6.14
C ASN A 142 9.22 20.94 6.94
N PHE A 143 9.90 20.61 8.04
CA PHE A 143 9.57 19.44 8.86
C PHE A 143 8.13 19.44 9.39
N LYS A 144 7.58 20.62 9.75
CA LYS A 144 6.23 20.73 10.30
C LYS A 144 5.19 20.33 9.25
N ASP A 145 5.38 20.82 8.03
CA ASP A 145 4.46 20.56 6.92
C ASP A 145 4.59 19.13 6.41
N ALA A 146 5.82 18.61 6.29
CA ALA A 146 6.08 17.21 5.95
C ALA A 146 5.41 16.24 6.96
N LYS A 147 5.50 16.53 8.26
CA LYS A 147 4.83 15.75 9.30
C LYS A 147 3.31 15.86 9.23
N ALA A 148 2.78 17.04 8.93
CA ALA A 148 1.35 17.25 8.79
C ALA A 148 0.77 16.44 7.62
N ILE A 149 1.41 16.50 6.44
CA ILE A 149 0.95 15.78 5.26
C ILE A 149 1.13 14.27 5.40
N PHE A 150 2.17 13.80 6.10
CA PHE A 150 2.32 12.39 6.46
C PHE A 150 1.13 11.89 7.29
N ASN A 151 0.76 12.62 8.36
CA ASN A 151 -0.37 12.23 9.21
C ASN A 151 -1.69 12.28 8.43
N PHE A 152 -1.88 13.27 7.57
CA PHE A 152 -3.02 13.32 6.65
C PHE A 152 -3.08 12.06 5.77
N GLY A 153 -1.97 11.70 5.11
CA GLY A 153 -1.88 10.49 4.28
C GLY A 153 -2.18 9.22 5.05
N LYS A 154 -1.67 9.09 6.27
CA LYS A 154 -1.94 7.95 7.16
C LYS A 154 -3.42 7.82 7.46
N HIS A 155 -4.08 8.91 7.86
CA HIS A 155 -5.51 8.89 8.19
C HIS A 155 -6.38 8.62 6.97
N ILE A 156 -6.02 9.15 5.79
CA ILE A 156 -6.72 8.83 4.54
C ILE A 156 -6.61 7.35 4.21
N GLY A 157 -5.42 6.75 4.34
CA GLY A 157 -5.24 5.32 4.06
C GLY A 157 -6.01 4.41 5.02
N ILE A 158 -6.03 4.75 6.32
CA ILE A 158 -6.84 4.04 7.31
C ILE A 158 -8.33 4.16 6.98
N ALA A 159 -8.81 5.38 6.72
CA ALA A 159 -10.22 5.63 6.39
C ALA A 159 -10.64 4.93 5.10
N PHE A 160 -9.75 4.88 4.11
CA PHE A 160 -9.96 4.14 2.86
C PHE A 160 -10.17 2.65 3.14
N GLN A 161 -9.32 2.03 3.97
CA GLN A 161 -9.46 0.60 4.29
C GLN A 161 -10.75 0.30 5.06
N ILE A 162 -11.08 1.11 6.07
CA ILE A 162 -12.34 0.94 6.82
C ILE A 162 -13.56 1.01 5.87
N MET A 163 -13.51 1.92 4.88
CA MET A 163 -14.56 2.02 3.87
C MET A 163 -14.58 0.83 2.91
N ASP A 164 -13.42 0.32 2.49
CA ASP A 164 -13.34 -0.89 1.65
C ASP A 164 -13.96 -2.10 2.36
N ASP A 165 -13.59 -2.33 3.63
CA ASP A 165 -14.14 -3.40 4.45
C ASP A 165 -15.65 -3.23 4.68
N TYR A 166 -16.12 -2.00 4.90
CA TYR A 166 -17.56 -1.72 5.04
C TYR A 166 -18.32 -2.07 3.75
N LEU A 167 -17.77 -1.71 2.59
CA LEU A 167 -18.40 -1.96 1.30
C LEU A 167 -18.31 -3.42 0.89
N ASP A 168 -17.31 -4.18 1.35
CA ASP A 168 -17.25 -5.64 1.12
C ASP A 168 -18.41 -6.37 1.80
N VAL A 169 -18.77 -5.94 3.02
CA VAL A 169 -19.83 -6.55 3.83
C VAL A 169 -21.23 -6.01 3.50
N PHE A 170 -21.37 -4.70 3.29
CA PHE A 170 -22.67 -4.02 3.18
C PHE A 170 -22.95 -3.37 1.81
N GLY A 171 -21.99 -3.42 0.87
CA GLY A 171 -22.10 -2.77 -0.42
C GLY A 171 -23.06 -3.46 -1.38
N ASP A 172 -23.69 -2.66 -2.26
CA ASP A 172 -24.56 -3.18 -3.31
C ASP A 172 -23.75 -3.89 -4.41
N GLN A 173 -24.02 -5.18 -4.58
CA GLN A 173 -23.45 -6.08 -5.60
C GLN A 173 -23.49 -5.52 -7.02
N ALA A 174 -24.49 -4.69 -7.35
CA ALA A 174 -24.61 -4.12 -8.69
C ALA A 174 -23.54 -3.06 -9.02
N GLN A 175 -22.93 -2.45 -8.00
CA GLN A 175 -21.91 -1.40 -8.17
C GLN A 175 -20.49 -1.91 -7.89
N PHE A 176 -20.34 -2.90 -7.01
CA PHE A 176 -19.07 -3.49 -6.62
C PHE A 176 -18.91 -4.85 -7.27
N GLY A 177 -18.09 -4.93 -8.32
CA GLY A 177 -17.78 -6.18 -9.03
C GLY A 177 -16.93 -7.19 -8.22
N LYS A 178 -17.20 -7.36 -6.92
CA LYS A 178 -16.65 -8.36 -5.99
C LYS A 178 -17.78 -9.31 -5.54
N LYS A 179 -17.41 -10.49 -5.03
CA LYS A 179 -18.33 -11.43 -4.36
C LYS A 179 -18.78 -10.80 -3.03
N HIS A 180 -20.07 -10.88 -2.67
CA HIS A 180 -20.58 -10.32 -1.40
C HIS A 180 -19.88 -11.02 -0.23
N ALA A 181 -19.40 -10.26 0.76
CA ALA A 181 -18.74 -10.78 1.96
C ALA A 181 -17.55 -11.70 1.65
N GLY A 182 -16.73 -11.35 0.64
CA GLY A 182 -15.55 -12.12 0.26
C GLY A 182 -14.61 -12.31 1.44
N ASP A 183 -14.40 -11.25 2.21
CA ASP A 183 -13.55 -11.27 3.40
C ASP A 183 -14.04 -12.27 4.45
N ILE A 184 -15.37 -12.40 4.62
CA ILE A 184 -15.96 -13.38 5.55
C ILE A 184 -15.70 -14.82 5.08
N TYR A 185 -15.80 -15.07 3.77
CA TYR A 185 -15.52 -16.39 3.20
C TYR A 185 -14.02 -16.75 3.25
N GLU A 186 -13.15 -15.76 3.28
CA GLU A 186 -11.70 -15.89 3.42
C GLU A 186 -11.23 -15.94 4.89
N ASN A 187 -12.15 -15.98 5.87
CA ASN A 187 -11.87 -15.87 7.32
C ASN A 187 -11.13 -14.59 7.73
N LYS A 188 -11.17 -13.55 6.90
CA LYS A 188 -10.69 -12.23 7.30
C LYS A 188 -11.63 -11.65 8.35
N ARG A 189 -11.05 -10.88 9.28
CA ARG A 189 -11.76 -10.26 10.41
C ARG A 189 -11.87 -8.75 10.21
N PRO A 190 -12.77 -8.28 9.32
CA PRO A 190 -13.05 -6.87 9.20
C PRO A 190 -13.73 -6.36 10.47
N PHE A 191 -13.55 -5.08 10.79
CA PHE A 191 -14.06 -4.43 12.01
C PHE A 191 -15.52 -4.73 12.39
N PHE A 192 -16.37 -5.03 11.40
CA PHE A 192 -17.82 -5.13 11.58
C PHE A 192 -18.30 -6.50 12.11
N ILE A 193 -17.38 -7.40 12.48
CA ILE A 193 -17.64 -8.78 12.92
C ILE A 193 -16.87 -9.06 14.20
#